data_AF-A0A5F8GIL6-F1
#
_entry.id   AF-A0A5F8GIL6-F1
#
_cell.length_a   1.000
_cell.length_b   1.000
_cell.length_c   1.000
_cell.angle_alpha   90.00
_cell.angle_beta   90.00
_cell.angle_gamma   90.00
#
_symmetry.space_group_name_H-M   'P 1'
#
loop_
_entity.id
_entity.type
_entity.pdbx_description
1 polymer ?
#
loop_
_entity_poly.entity_id
_entity_poly.type
_entity_poly.pdbx_seq_one_letter_code
_entity_poly.pdbx_strand_id
1 'polypeptide(L)'
;MCHQTVKGMHRCHQTIKGLNRCHQTDKGVHRCHQTVKGMHRCHQIDKGVHRCHQTVKGIHRCYQTDKGVHRCHQTDKGVHRCYQTVKGMHRCHQTDKGVHTCHQTVKGVHRCHQTDKGVHRCYQTVKGMHRCHQTDKGVHTCHQTVKGVHICHHPAKGVHRCHHTAKGVHMCHQTDKGVHRCHHTAKGVHMCHQTVKWMHRCHQTVKWMHRCHQTDKGVHRCHQTVKGMHRCHQTDKGVHRCHQTVKVMHRCHQIVKGVHKCHQTNKGVHQCHHTVKGVHRCHQTVKVVHTCHQTDKGVHRCHHTAKAVHM
;
A
#
# COMPACT_ATOMS: atom_id res chain seq x y z
N MET A 1 -34.10 -16.67 -9.61
CA MET A 1 -33.47 -15.45 -10.20
C MET A 1 -34.34 -14.27 -9.77
N CYS A 2 -33.76 -13.15 -9.32
CA CYS A 2 -34.53 -11.99 -8.84
C CYS A 2 -34.10 -10.72 -9.58
N HIS A 3 -35.05 -9.90 -10.01
CA HIS A 3 -34.81 -8.59 -10.60
C HIS A 3 -35.62 -7.54 -9.84
N GLN A 4 -34.98 -6.48 -9.34
CA GLN A 4 -35.65 -5.45 -8.57
C GLN A 4 -35.15 -4.06 -8.97
N THR A 5 -36.09 -3.13 -9.21
CA THR A 5 -35.78 -1.71 -9.43
C THR A 5 -36.56 -0.89 -8.42
N VAL A 6 -35.87 -0.09 -7.61
CA VAL A 6 -36.50 0.76 -6.59
C VAL A 6 -36.15 2.22 -6.86
N LYS A 7 -37.14 3.11 -6.69
CA LYS A 7 -36.99 4.56 -6.81
C LYS A 7 -37.51 5.24 -5.53
N GLY A 8 -36.85 6.31 -5.10
CA GLY A 8 -37.28 7.12 -3.95
C GLY A 8 -36.54 6.78 -2.66
N MET A 9 -37.21 6.92 -1.52
CA MET A 9 -36.69 6.54 -0.20
C MET A 9 -37.14 5.12 0.12
N HIS A 10 -36.20 4.19 0.32
CA HIS A 10 -36.55 2.81 0.62
C HIS A 10 -35.57 2.15 1.59
N ARG A 11 -36.09 1.19 2.36
CA ARG A 11 -35.33 0.35 3.28
C ARG A 11 -35.65 -1.10 3.00
N CYS A 12 -34.63 -1.92 2.74
CA CYS A 12 -34.82 -3.35 2.50
C CYS A 12 -34.06 -4.21 3.51
N HIS A 13 -34.67 -5.34 3.88
CA HIS A 13 -34.02 -6.41 4.61
C HIS A 13 -34.22 -7.72 3.85
N GLN A 14 -33.14 -8.40 3.49
CA GLN A 14 -33.21 -9.64 2.70
C GLN A 14 -32.32 -10.72 3.33
N THR A 15 -32.87 -11.93 3.42
CA THR A 15 -32.09 -13.13 3.74
C THR A 15 -32.21 -14.09 2.57
N ILE A 16 -31.06 -14.41 1.96
CA ILE A 16 -30.98 -15.26 0.77
C ILE A 16 -30.22 -16.54 1.15
N LYS A 17 -30.82 -17.70 0.88
CA LYS A 17 -30.22 -19.03 1.13
C LYS A 17 -30.21 -19.85 -0.16
N GLY A 18 -29.18 -20.67 -0.35
CA GLY A 18 -29.06 -21.57 -1.51
C GLY A 18 -28.42 -20.91 -2.73
N LEU A 19 -28.62 -21.48 -3.91
CA LEU A 19 -28.06 -20.99 -5.18
C LEU A 19 -28.91 -19.82 -5.71
N ASN A 20 -28.34 -18.62 -5.75
CA ASN A 20 -29.12 -17.42 -6.10
C ASN A 20 -28.39 -16.48 -7.06
N ARG A 21 -29.19 -15.84 -7.92
CA ARG A 21 -28.75 -14.80 -8.85
C ARG A 21 -29.69 -13.61 -8.80
N CYS A 22 -29.16 -12.44 -8.46
CA CYS A 22 -29.94 -11.23 -8.22
C CYS A 22 -29.39 -10.03 -9.02
N HIS A 23 -30.31 -9.22 -9.56
CA HIS A 23 -30.04 -7.93 -10.19
C HIS A 23 -30.88 -6.86 -9.49
N GLN A 24 -30.22 -5.82 -8.96
CA GLN A 24 -30.84 -4.73 -8.21
C GLN A 24 -30.40 -3.38 -8.78
N THR A 25 -31.35 -2.47 -8.98
CA THR A 25 -31.08 -1.08 -9.37
C THR A 25 -31.85 -0.13 -8.46
N ASP A 26 -31.12 0.64 -7.65
CA ASP A 26 -31.71 1.58 -6.70
C ASP A 26 -31.38 3.04 -7.10
N LYS A 27 -32.41 3.89 -7.11
CA LYS A 27 -32.28 5.34 -7.35
C LYS A 27 -32.89 6.13 -6.20
N GLY A 28 -32.11 7.01 -5.56
CA GLY A 28 -32.58 7.88 -4.48
C GLY A 28 -31.80 7.66 -3.19
N VAL A 29 -32.51 7.57 -2.07
CA VAL A 29 -31.91 7.31 -0.76
C VAL A 29 -32.28 5.89 -0.34
N HIS A 30 -31.29 5.01 -0.27
CA HIS A 30 -31.53 3.60 0.00
C HIS A 30 -30.73 3.10 1.21
N ARG A 31 -31.35 2.21 1.99
CA ARG A 31 -30.70 1.49 3.08
C ARG A 31 -30.99 0.01 2.99
N CYS A 32 -29.97 -0.80 2.71
CA CYS A 32 -30.12 -2.25 2.64
C CYS A 32 -29.36 -3.00 3.73
N HIS A 33 -29.98 -4.06 4.21
CA HIS A 33 -29.36 -5.09 5.02
C HIS A 33 -29.58 -6.44 4.35
N GLN A 34 -28.50 -7.13 3.98
CA GLN A 34 -28.56 -8.42 3.31
C GLN A 34 -27.73 -9.47 4.05
N THR A 35 -28.31 -10.64 4.25
CA THR A 35 -27.60 -11.84 4.70
C THR A 35 -27.68 -12.90 3.63
N VAL A 36 -26.52 -13.35 3.14
CA VAL A 36 -26.42 -14.32 2.05
C VAL A 36 -25.69 -15.57 2.56
N LYS A 37 -26.32 -16.74 2.41
CA LYS A 37 -25.70 -18.05 2.72
C LYS A 37 -25.77 -18.96 1.50
N GLY A 38 -24.63 -19.55 1.12
CA GLY A 38 -24.53 -20.49 0.00
C GLY A 38 -23.78 -19.89 -1.19
N MET A 39 -24.20 -20.24 -2.40
CA MET A 39 -23.61 -19.75 -3.65
C MET A 39 -24.45 -18.61 -4.20
N HIS A 40 -23.88 -17.42 -4.31
CA HIS A 40 -24.65 -16.25 -4.76
C HIS A 40 -23.88 -15.36 -5.73
N ARG A 41 -24.58 -14.88 -6.75
CA ARG A 41 -24.09 -13.89 -7.71
C ARG A 41 -25.02 -12.68 -7.73
N CYS A 42 -24.50 -11.49 -7.44
CA CYS A 42 -25.27 -10.24 -7.54
C CYS A 42 -24.65 -9.20 -8.46
N HIS A 43 -25.54 -8.41 -9.05
CA HIS A 43 -25.25 -7.14 -9.68
C HIS A 43 -26.11 -6.06 -9.05
N GLN A 44 -25.47 -5.02 -8.52
CA GLN A 44 -26.10 -3.86 -7.88
C GLN A 44 -25.66 -2.57 -8.59
N ILE A 45 -26.63 -1.71 -8.87
CA ILE A 45 -26.40 -0.38 -9.44
C ILE A 45 -27.13 0.64 -8.58
N ASP A 46 -26.38 1.45 -7.86
CA ASP A 46 -26.93 2.40 -6.89
C ASP A 46 -26.61 3.84 -7.31
N LYS A 47 -27.65 4.67 -7.45
CA LYS A 47 -27.52 6.10 -7.75
C LYS A 47 -28.15 6.94 -6.64
N GLY A 48 -27.36 7.82 -6.01
CA GLY A 48 -27.82 8.71 -4.96
C GLY A 48 -27.07 8.47 -3.65
N VAL A 49 -27.81 8.36 -2.55
CA VAL A 49 -27.24 8.10 -1.22
C VAL A 49 -27.58 6.68 -0.80
N HIS A 50 -26.57 5.82 -0.66
CA HIS A 50 -26.78 4.43 -0.26
C HIS A 50 -26.02 4.07 0.99
N ARG A 51 -26.69 3.33 1.89
CA ARG A 51 -26.04 2.65 3.01
C ARG A 51 -26.36 1.16 2.96
N CYS A 52 -25.33 0.34 2.78
CA CYS A 52 -25.48 -1.10 2.74
C CYS A 52 -24.72 -1.82 3.85
N HIS A 53 -25.34 -2.88 4.37
CA HIS A 53 -24.73 -3.84 5.27
C HIS A 53 -24.95 -5.24 4.70
N GLN A 54 -23.87 -5.94 4.40
CA GLN A 54 -23.92 -7.28 3.83
C GLN A 54 -23.11 -8.24 4.70
N THR A 55 -23.70 -9.38 5.01
CA THR A 55 -22.98 -10.52 5.59
C THR A 55 -23.10 -11.70 4.65
N VAL A 56 -21.96 -12.22 4.20
CA VAL A 56 -21.91 -13.29 3.22
C VAL A 56 -21.16 -14.49 3.80
N LYS A 57 -21.76 -15.67 3.67
CA LYS A 57 -21.13 -16.95 4.02
C LYS A 57 -21.24 -17.92 2.84
N GLY A 58 -20.10 -18.43 2.37
CA GLY A 58 -20.04 -19.40 1.27
C GLY A 58 -19.23 -18.87 0.08
N ILE A 59 -19.73 -19.10 -1.13
CA ILE A 59 -19.08 -18.67 -2.37
C ILE A 59 -19.88 -17.50 -2.95
N HIS A 60 -19.25 -16.35 -3.12
CA HIS A 60 -19.95 -15.16 -3.56
C HIS A 60 -19.20 -14.41 -4.65
N ARG A 61 -19.96 -13.88 -5.60
CA ARG A 61 -19.45 -13.00 -6.65
C ARG A 61 -20.35 -11.79 -6.77
N CYS A 62 -19.82 -10.61 -6.46
CA CYS A 62 -20.57 -9.36 -6.51
C CYS A 62 -19.99 -8.37 -7.53
N TYR A 63 -20.91 -7.62 -8.13
CA TYR A 63 -20.63 -6.50 -8.99
C TYR A 63 -21.45 -5.31 -8.51
N GLN A 64 -20.79 -4.24 -8.10
CA GLN A 64 -21.41 -3.02 -7.59
C GLN A 64 -20.96 -1.82 -8.42
N THR A 65 -21.93 -1.01 -8.83
CA THR A 65 -21.68 0.27 -9.50
C THR A 65 -22.42 1.38 -8.78
N ASP A 66 -21.64 2.26 -8.15
CA ASP A 66 -22.14 3.24 -7.21
C ASP A 66 -21.86 4.65 -7.74
N LYS A 67 -22.90 5.48 -7.82
CA LYS A 67 -22.78 6.91 -8.13
C LYS A 67 -23.39 7.74 -7.01
N GLY A 68 -22.65 8.69 -6.45
CA GLY A 68 -23.11 9.58 -5.38
C GLY A 68 -22.36 9.36 -4.06
N VAL A 69 -23.12 9.25 -2.96
CA VAL A 69 -22.56 9.07 -1.61
C VAL A 69 -22.90 7.68 -1.10
N HIS A 70 -21.86 6.89 -0.81
CA HIS A 70 -22.02 5.48 -0.51
C HIS A 70 -21.31 5.09 0.77
N ARG A 71 -21.99 4.36 1.65
CA ARG A 71 -21.40 3.75 2.84
C ARG A 71 -21.70 2.27 2.86
N CYS A 72 -20.68 1.43 2.76
CA CYS A 72 -20.83 -0.01 2.80
C CYS A 72 -20.09 -0.65 3.97
N HIS A 73 -20.74 -1.67 4.54
CA HIS A 73 -20.16 -2.58 5.52
C HIS A 73 -20.34 -4.00 5.01
N GLN A 74 -19.24 -4.70 4.75
CA GLN A 74 -19.25 -6.08 4.27
C GLN A 74 -18.50 -6.97 5.24
N THR A 75 -19.04 -8.16 5.47
CA THR A 75 -18.39 -9.21 6.25
C THR A 75 -18.53 -10.52 5.52
N ASP A 76 -17.42 -11.00 4.99
CA ASP A 76 -17.41 -12.14 4.09
C ASP A 76 -16.62 -13.31 4.70
N LYS A 77 -17.22 -14.51 4.69
CA LYS A 77 -16.59 -15.76 5.11
C LYS A 77 -16.67 -16.79 4.00
N GLY A 78 -15.53 -17.31 3.55
CA GLY A 78 -15.44 -18.32 2.50
C GLY A 78 -14.64 -17.82 1.30
N VAL A 79 -15.19 -17.99 0.09
CA VAL A 79 -14.56 -17.58 -1.16
C VAL A 79 -15.35 -16.43 -1.76
N HIS A 80 -14.75 -15.25 -1.88
CA HIS A 80 -15.41 -14.07 -2.40
C HIS A 80 -14.66 -13.42 -3.55
N ARG A 81 -15.42 -12.95 -4.53
CA ARG A 81 -14.90 -12.11 -5.60
C ARG A 81 -15.75 -10.85 -5.75
N CYS A 82 -15.17 -9.70 -5.42
CA CYS A 82 -15.83 -8.39 -5.54
C CYS A 82 -15.29 -7.56 -6.69
N TYR A 83 -16.23 -6.88 -7.38
CA TYR A 83 -15.95 -5.85 -8.36
C TYR A 83 -16.75 -4.61 -8.02
N GLN A 84 -16.08 -3.51 -7.72
CA GLN A 84 -16.73 -2.25 -7.36
C GLN A 84 -16.24 -1.13 -8.28
N THR A 85 -17.19 -0.40 -8.85
CA THR A 85 -16.92 0.85 -9.56
C THR A 85 -17.65 1.97 -8.86
N VAL A 86 -16.91 2.93 -8.32
CA VAL A 86 -17.48 3.99 -7.49
C VAL A 86 -17.13 5.37 -8.05
N LYS A 87 -18.15 6.23 -8.18
CA LYS A 87 -18.01 7.64 -8.54
C LYS A 87 -18.65 8.52 -7.47
N GLY A 88 -17.87 9.41 -6.88
CA GLY A 88 -18.32 10.34 -5.83
C GLY A 88 -17.60 10.10 -4.51
N MET A 89 -18.35 10.12 -3.41
CA MET A 89 -17.83 9.90 -2.06
C MET A 89 -18.16 8.48 -1.61
N HIS A 90 -17.17 7.71 -1.21
CA HIS A 90 -17.40 6.36 -0.73
C HIS A 90 -16.59 6.02 0.51
N ARG A 91 -17.27 5.39 1.45
CA ARG A 91 -16.70 4.87 2.68
C ARG A 91 -17.03 3.38 2.81
N CYS A 92 -16.01 2.54 2.82
CA CYS A 92 -16.18 1.11 3.02
C CYS A 92 -15.47 0.57 4.25
N HIS A 93 -16.12 -0.41 4.87
CA HIS A 93 -15.57 -1.26 5.90
C HIS A 93 -15.77 -2.71 5.45
N GLN A 94 -14.68 -3.43 5.22
CA GLN A 94 -14.70 -4.83 4.81
C GLN A 94 -13.98 -5.68 5.86
N THR A 95 -14.49 -6.88 6.09
CA THR A 95 -13.88 -7.84 7.00
C THR A 95 -14.01 -9.22 6.41
N ASP A 96 -12.88 -9.74 5.95
CA ASP A 96 -12.86 -10.87 5.04
C ASP A 96 -12.06 -12.03 5.67
N LYS A 97 -12.69 -13.21 5.73
CA LYS A 97 -12.06 -14.46 6.20
C LYS A 97 -12.11 -15.53 5.12
N GLY A 98 -10.97 -16.11 4.77
CA GLY A 98 -10.86 -17.14 3.73
C GLY A 98 -10.09 -16.66 2.52
N VAL A 99 -10.64 -16.87 1.33
CA VAL A 99 -10.02 -16.50 0.05
C VAL A 99 -10.81 -15.38 -0.60
N HIS A 100 -10.19 -14.21 -0.78
CA HIS A 100 -10.88 -13.05 -1.32
C HIS A 100 -10.10 -12.41 -2.46
N THR A 101 -10.82 -12.01 -3.50
CA THR A 101 -10.28 -11.21 -4.59
C THR A 101 -11.15 -10.01 -4.82
N CYS A 102 -10.59 -8.81 -4.68
CA CYS A 102 -11.32 -7.57 -4.95
C CYS A 102 -10.70 -6.75 -6.06
N HIS A 103 -11.56 -6.17 -6.88
CA HIS A 103 -11.22 -5.16 -7.88
C HIS A 103 -12.05 -3.90 -7.62
N GLN A 104 -11.38 -2.79 -7.33
CA GLN A 104 -12.03 -1.51 -7.08
C GLN A 104 -11.51 -0.46 -8.07
N THR A 105 -12.44 0.24 -8.71
CA THR A 105 -12.17 1.44 -9.49
C THR A 105 -12.89 2.61 -8.86
N VAL A 106 -12.16 3.62 -8.38
CA VAL A 106 -12.75 4.75 -7.66
C VAL A 106 -12.38 6.07 -8.32
N LYS A 107 -13.38 6.94 -8.50
CA LYS A 107 -13.21 8.34 -8.91
C LYS A 107 -13.87 9.26 -7.87
N GLY A 108 -13.09 10.13 -7.25
CA GLY A 108 -13.56 11.06 -6.22
C GLY A 108 -12.84 10.88 -4.89
N VAL A 109 -13.60 10.85 -3.80
CA VAL A 109 -13.06 10.72 -2.43
C VAL A 109 -13.39 9.34 -1.89
N HIS A 110 -12.34 8.59 -1.52
CA HIS A 110 -12.49 7.22 -1.04
C HIS A 110 -11.82 7.00 0.32
N ARG A 111 -12.58 6.46 1.27
CA ARG A 111 -12.05 5.98 2.54
C ARG A 111 -12.36 4.50 2.73
N CYS A 112 -11.34 3.67 2.83
CA CYS A 112 -11.53 2.24 3.10
C CYS A 112 -10.85 1.79 4.39
N HIS A 113 -11.52 0.86 5.07
CA HIS A 113 -10.97 0.08 6.16
C HIS A 113 -11.19 -1.40 5.83
N GLN A 114 -10.10 -2.16 5.69
CA GLN A 114 -10.13 -3.58 5.35
C GLN A 114 -9.44 -4.37 6.46
N THR A 115 -9.96 -5.55 6.78
CA THR A 115 -9.40 -6.44 7.78
C THR A 115 -9.51 -7.87 7.30
N ASP A 116 -8.37 -8.41 6.89
CA ASP A 116 -8.34 -9.54 6.00
C ASP A 116 -7.54 -10.68 6.65
N LYS A 117 -8.16 -11.86 6.76
CA LYS A 117 -7.54 -13.08 7.30
C LYS A 117 -7.59 -14.21 6.27
N GLY A 118 -6.44 -14.80 5.94
CA GLY A 118 -6.33 -15.88 4.97
C GLY A 118 -5.54 -15.46 3.73
N VAL A 119 -6.10 -15.71 2.54
CA VAL A 119 -5.46 -15.40 1.25
C VAL A 119 -6.25 -14.30 0.54
N HIS A 120 -5.60 -13.16 0.29
CA HIS A 120 -6.28 -11.99 -0.26
C HIS A 120 -5.54 -11.39 -1.43
N ARG A 121 -6.29 -10.99 -2.44
CA ARG A 121 -5.79 -10.31 -3.62
C ARG A 121 -6.61 -9.05 -3.89
N CYS A 122 -5.99 -7.89 -3.74
CA CYS A 122 -6.65 -6.60 -3.91
C CYS A 122 -6.06 -5.83 -5.09
N TYR A 123 -6.95 -5.28 -5.92
CA TYR A 123 -6.62 -4.43 -7.05
C TYR A 123 -7.40 -3.14 -6.96
N GLN A 124 -6.69 -2.02 -6.85
CA GLN A 124 -7.32 -0.70 -6.74
C GLN A 124 -6.78 0.25 -7.80
N THR A 125 -7.69 0.90 -8.50
CA THR A 125 -7.39 2.05 -9.37
C THR A 125 -8.15 3.25 -8.85
N VAL A 126 -7.43 4.29 -8.42
CA VAL A 126 -8.04 5.46 -7.81
C VAL A 126 -7.63 6.76 -8.51
N LYS A 127 -8.62 7.61 -8.78
CA LYS A 127 -8.42 9.00 -9.23
C LYS A 127 -9.08 9.95 -8.23
N GLY A 128 -8.29 10.84 -7.63
CA GLY A 128 -8.74 11.80 -6.62
C GLY A 128 -8.04 11.59 -5.28
N MET A 129 -8.81 11.67 -4.19
CA MET A 129 -8.28 11.51 -2.83
C MET A 129 -8.63 10.12 -2.30
N HIS A 130 -7.64 9.41 -1.79
CA HIS A 130 -7.87 8.11 -1.19
C HIS A 130 -7.09 7.92 0.11
N ARG A 131 -7.84 7.52 1.14
CA ARG A 131 -7.30 7.06 2.42
C ARG A 131 -7.66 5.59 2.63
N CYS A 132 -6.67 4.74 2.83
CA CYS A 132 -6.86 3.32 3.14
C CYS A 132 -6.19 2.90 4.44
N HIS A 133 -6.88 2.05 5.18
CA HIS A 133 -6.33 1.30 6.30
C HIS A 133 -6.58 -0.19 6.03
N GLN A 134 -5.53 -0.96 5.79
CA GLN A 134 -5.62 -2.41 5.53
C GLN A 134 -4.90 -3.15 6.65
N THR A 135 -5.58 -4.09 7.32
CA THR A 135 -4.99 -4.90 8.38
C THR A 135 -5.03 -6.36 8.00
N ASP A 136 -3.85 -6.93 7.78
CA ASP A 136 -3.75 -8.16 7.02
C ASP A 136 -3.05 -9.27 7.81
N LYS A 137 -3.65 -10.47 7.83
CA LYS A 137 -3.05 -11.68 8.41
C LYS A 137 -3.09 -12.83 7.41
N GLY A 138 -1.94 -13.45 7.14
CA GLY A 138 -1.81 -14.57 6.19
C GLY A 138 -1.03 -14.18 4.95
N VAL A 139 -1.56 -14.48 3.77
CA VAL A 139 -0.92 -14.21 2.47
C VAL A 139 -1.70 -13.14 1.72
N HIS A 140 -1.05 -12.01 1.42
CA HIS A 140 -1.72 -10.87 0.79
C HIS A 140 -0.94 -10.35 -0.39
N THR A 141 -1.67 -10.07 -1.48
CA THR A 141 -1.12 -9.39 -2.65
C THR A 141 -1.97 -8.18 -2.99
N CYS A 142 -1.37 -7.01 -2.97
CA CYS A 142 -2.03 -5.74 -3.23
C CYS A 142 -1.40 -5.03 -4.43
N HIS A 143 -2.25 -4.58 -5.36
CA HIS A 143 -1.87 -3.75 -6.49
C HIS A 143 -2.68 -2.47 -6.47
N GLN A 144 -2.01 -1.33 -6.33
CA GLN A 144 -2.66 -0.02 -6.28
C GLN A 144 -2.08 0.91 -7.34
N THR A 145 -2.96 1.53 -8.11
CA THR A 145 -2.62 2.61 -9.04
C THR A 145 -3.40 3.85 -8.65
N VAL A 146 -2.71 4.92 -8.27
CA VAL A 146 -3.33 6.15 -7.79
C VAL A 146 -2.89 7.37 -8.60
N LYS A 147 -3.84 8.22 -8.95
CA LYS A 147 -3.61 9.58 -9.46
C LYS A 147 -4.28 10.58 -8.52
N GLY A 148 -3.49 11.43 -7.87
CA GLY A 148 -3.95 12.41 -6.89
C GLY A 148 -3.24 12.26 -5.55
N VAL A 149 -4.00 12.24 -4.46
CA VAL A 149 -3.50 12.12 -3.09
C VAL A 149 -3.85 10.75 -2.53
N HIS A 150 -2.83 10.03 -2.06
CA HIS A 150 -3.00 8.73 -1.43
C HIS A 150 -2.36 8.69 -0.06
N ILE A 151 -3.12 8.25 0.94
CA ILE A 151 -2.62 7.99 2.29
C ILE A 151 -2.99 6.56 2.65
N CYS A 152 -1.98 5.76 2.99
CA CYS A 152 -2.22 4.37 3.36
C CYS A 152 -1.54 3.95 4.65
N HIS A 153 -2.26 3.16 5.44
CA HIS A 153 -1.74 2.49 6.63
C HIS A 153 -1.93 0.99 6.50
N HIS A 154 -0.83 0.23 6.58
CA HIS A 154 -0.83 -1.22 6.40
C HIS A 154 -0.10 -1.93 7.55
N PRO A 155 -0.81 -2.33 8.62
CA PRO A 155 -0.29 -3.31 9.57
C PRO A 155 -0.48 -4.73 9.03
N ALA A 156 0.61 -5.47 8.86
CA ALA A 156 0.59 -6.78 8.22
C ALA A 156 1.32 -7.85 9.04
N LYS A 157 0.77 -9.08 9.06
CA LYS A 157 1.42 -10.28 9.61
C LYS A 157 1.40 -11.42 8.60
N GLY A 158 2.53 -12.08 8.38
CA GLY A 158 2.65 -13.20 7.44
C GLY A 158 3.44 -12.84 6.20
N VAL A 159 2.93 -13.19 5.01
CA VAL A 159 3.57 -12.97 3.72
C VAL A 159 2.81 -11.93 2.91
N HIS A 160 3.50 -10.86 2.53
CA HIS A 160 2.86 -9.69 1.93
C HIS A 160 3.61 -9.23 0.69
N ARG A 161 2.87 -9.00 -0.40
CA ARG A 161 3.40 -8.44 -1.64
C ARG A 161 2.60 -7.23 -2.09
N CYS A 162 3.24 -6.07 -2.12
CA CYS A 162 2.57 -4.81 -2.44
C CYS A 162 3.21 -4.17 -3.66
N HIS A 163 2.38 -3.70 -4.60
CA HIS A 163 2.78 -2.94 -5.77
C HIS A 163 1.98 -1.64 -5.82
N HIS A 164 2.65 -0.51 -5.60
CA HIS A 164 2.03 0.80 -5.66
C HIS A 164 2.61 1.62 -6.81
N THR A 165 1.74 2.16 -7.64
CA THR A 165 2.06 3.16 -8.65
C THR A 165 1.30 4.44 -8.37
N ALA A 166 1.99 5.53 -8.09
CA ALA A 166 1.39 6.79 -7.73
C ALA A 166 1.83 7.94 -8.65
N LYS A 167 0.87 8.82 -9.00
CA LYS A 167 1.14 10.14 -9.57
C LYS A 167 0.50 11.19 -8.67
N GLY A 168 1.30 12.15 -8.18
CA GLY A 168 0.86 13.16 -7.22
C GLY A 168 1.55 13.00 -5.87
N VAL A 169 0.76 12.92 -4.80
CA VAL A 169 1.25 12.80 -3.42
C VAL A 169 0.89 11.43 -2.88
N HIS A 170 1.89 10.69 -2.41
CA HIS A 170 1.72 9.37 -1.82
C HIS A 170 2.38 9.30 -0.44
N MET A 171 1.61 8.97 0.58
CA MET A 171 2.07 8.76 1.94
C MET A 171 1.73 7.34 2.37
N CYS A 172 2.73 6.56 2.76
CA CYS A 172 2.53 5.20 3.24
C CYS A 172 3.15 4.97 4.63
N HIS A 173 2.38 4.35 5.50
CA HIS A 173 2.80 3.83 6.80
C HIS A 173 2.62 2.32 6.79
N GLN A 174 3.73 1.59 6.94
CA GLN A 174 3.73 0.12 6.90
C GLN A 174 4.36 -0.43 8.18
N THR A 175 3.69 -1.41 8.78
CA THR A 175 4.18 -2.12 9.96
C THR A 175 4.04 -3.61 9.73
N ASP A 176 5.15 -4.27 9.41
CA ASP A 176 5.14 -5.64 8.92
C ASP A 176 5.84 -6.59 9.90
N LYS A 177 5.22 -7.75 10.14
CA LYS A 177 5.85 -8.88 10.83
C LYS A 177 5.82 -10.12 9.93
N GLY A 178 6.99 -10.57 9.49
CA GLY A 178 7.13 -11.74 8.62
C GLY A 178 7.91 -11.40 7.36
N VAL A 179 7.41 -11.82 6.21
CA VAL A 179 8.06 -11.59 4.91
C VAL A 179 7.27 -10.56 4.13
N HIS A 180 7.85 -9.38 3.90
CA HIS A 180 7.21 -8.32 3.13
C HIS A 180 8.05 -7.96 1.90
N ARG A 181 7.39 -7.85 0.74
CA ARG A 181 8.00 -7.38 -0.51
C ARG A 181 7.17 -6.24 -1.09
N CYS A 182 7.77 -5.06 -1.21
CA CYS A 182 7.10 -3.92 -1.81
C CYS A 182 7.83 -3.36 -3.04
N HIS A 183 7.03 -2.94 -4.02
CA HIS A 183 7.46 -2.18 -5.18
C HIS A 183 6.68 -0.87 -5.22
N HIS A 184 7.38 0.26 -5.14
CA HIS A 184 6.80 1.59 -5.22
C HIS A 184 7.33 2.32 -6.44
N THR A 185 6.43 2.82 -7.29
CA THR A 185 6.77 3.70 -8.40
C THR A 185 5.99 5.00 -8.25
N ALA A 186 6.67 6.10 -7.99
CA ALA A 186 6.03 7.39 -7.75
C ALA A 186 6.53 8.48 -8.70
N LYS A 187 5.61 9.32 -9.19
CA LYS A 187 5.90 10.60 -9.84
C LYS A 187 5.29 11.72 -8.99
N GLY A 188 6.13 12.56 -8.39
CA GLY A 188 5.73 13.62 -7.48
C GLY A 188 6.36 13.45 -6.10
N VAL A 189 5.56 13.55 -5.05
CA VAL A 189 6.02 13.43 -3.66
C VAL A 189 5.68 12.05 -3.12
N HIS A 190 6.70 11.32 -2.67
CA HIS A 190 6.52 10.04 -1.99
C HIS A 190 7.14 10.08 -0.60
N MET A 191 6.31 9.81 0.41
CA MET A 191 6.71 9.71 1.80
C MET A 191 6.39 8.31 2.32
N CYS A 192 7.39 7.62 2.87
CA CYS A 192 7.17 6.31 3.46
C CYS A 192 7.74 6.19 4.87
N HIS A 193 6.94 5.64 5.77
CA HIS A 193 7.34 5.20 7.10
C HIS A 193 7.17 3.69 7.16
N GLN A 194 8.24 2.96 7.45
CA GLN A 194 8.23 1.51 7.50
C GLN A 194 8.84 1.03 8.82
N THR A 195 8.16 0.08 9.46
CA THR A 195 8.69 -0.68 10.58
C THR A 195 8.56 -2.16 10.26
N VAL A 196 9.68 -2.84 10.01
CA VAL A 196 9.64 -4.24 9.60
C VAL A 196 10.38 -5.13 10.58
N LYS A 197 9.80 -6.29 10.86
CA LYS A 197 10.43 -7.37 11.61
C LYS A 197 10.52 -8.62 10.74
N TRP A 198 11.68 -9.28 10.78
CA TRP A 198 12.08 -10.47 10.03
C TRP A 198 12.69 -10.22 8.66
N MET A 199 11.91 -10.20 7.58
CA MET A 199 12.43 -10.12 6.22
C MET A 199 11.69 -9.06 5.40
N HIS A 200 12.44 -8.14 4.82
CA HIS A 200 11.89 -7.11 3.95
C HIS A 200 12.69 -6.96 2.67
N ARG A 201 11.98 -6.84 1.55
CA ARG A 201 12.56 -6.41 0.28
C ARG A 201 11.78 -5.25 -0.30
N CYS A 202 12.43 -4.12 -0.50
CA CYS A 202 11.84 -2.92 -1.05
C CYS A 202 12.51 -2.52 -2.37
N HIS A 203 11.71 -2.23 -3.38
CA HIS A 203 12.14 -1.57 -4.62
C HIS A 203 11.37 -0.27 -4.79
N GLN A 204 12.06 0.84 -4.94
CA GLN A 204 11.44 2.15 -5.10
C GLN A 204 12.03 2.89 -6.29
N THR A 205 11.14 3.43 -7.12
CA THR A 205 11.51 4.34 -8.21
C THR A 205 10.71 5.62 -8.05
N VAL A 206 11.39 6.73 -7.75
CA VAL A 206 10.74 8.01 -7.52
C VAL A 206 11.30 9.08 -8.46
N LYS A 207 10.40 9.85 -9.07
CA LYS A 207 10.72 11.09 -9.77
C LYS A 207 10.24 12.26 -8.92
N TRP A 208 11.09 13.26 -8.72
CA TRP A 208 10.93 14.43 -7.84
C TRP A 208 11.39 14.25 -6.40
N MET A 209 10.50 13.95 -5.45
CA MET A 209 10.85 13.99 -4.03
C MET A 209 10.53 12.66 -3.36
N HIS A 210 11.53 12.11 -2.65
CA HIS A 210 11.38 10.94 -1.83
C HIS A 210 11.84 11.20 -0.40
N ARG A 211 10.97 10.93 0.58
CA ARG A 211 11.32 10.90 2.00
C ARG A 211 11.01 9.53 2.57
N CYS A 212 11.99 8.87 3.19
CA CYS A 212 11.76 7.61 3.89
C CYS A 212 12.28 7.60 5.32
N HIS A 213 11.49 7.00 6.20
CA HIS A 213 11.87 6.62 7.56
C HIS A 213 11.70 5.11 7.69
N GLN A 214 12.77 4.40 8.04
CA GLN A 214 12.76 2.95 8.15
C GLN A 214 13.31 2.51 9.50
N THR A 215 12.67 1.51 10.09
CA THR A 215 13.15 0.83 11.30
C THR A 215 13.03 -0.67 11.09
N ASP A 216 14.17 -1.31 10.90
CA ASP A 216 14.21 -2.71 10.52
C ASP A 216 14.86 -3.57 11.61
N LYS A 217 14.23 -4.71 11.89
CA LYS A 217 14.78 -5.76 12.76
C LYS A 217 14.82 -7.08 12.01
N GLY A 218 16.01 -7.59 11.68
CA GLY A 218 16.20 -8.82 10.91
C GLY A 218 16.98 -8.56 9.62
N VAL A 219 16.46 -9.03 8.49
CA VAL A 219 17.09 -8.92 7.17
C VAL A 219 16.31 -7.94 6.29
N HIS A 220 16.94 -6.82 5.95
CA HIS A 220 16.39 -5.80 5.07
C HIS A 220 17.21 -5.67 3.78
N ARG A 221 16.52 -5.62 2.63
CA ARG A 221 17.13 -5.27 1.34
C ARG A 221 16.33 -4.16 0.67
N CYS A 222 16.97 -3.04 0.39
CA CYS A 222 16.34 -1.95 -0.37
C CYS A 222 17.11 -1.60 -1.65
N HIS A 223 16.35 -1.35 -2.70
CA HIS A 223 16.83 -0.80 -3.96
C HIS A 223 16.04 0.47 -4.27
N GLN A 224 16.72 1.60 -4.39
CA GLN A 224 16.09 2.89 -4.61
C GLN A 224 16.72 3.60 -5.80
N THR A 225 15.87 4.11 -6.69
CA THR A 225 16.29 4.99 -7.79
C THR A 225 15.49 6.28 -7.71
N VAL A 226 16.16 7.40 -7.42
CA VAL A 226 15.54 8.71 -7.26
C VAL A 226 16.10 9.68 -8.29
N LYS A 227 15.25 10.14 -9.21
CA LYS A 227 15.62 11.13 -10.25
C LYS A 227 15.50 12.58 -9.78
N GLY A 228 15.54 12.82 -8.46
CA GLY A 228 15.39 14.14 -7.85
C GLY A 228 16.03 14.16 -6.45
N MET A 229 15.29 14.62 -5.45
CA MET A 229 15.74 14.71 -4.06
C MET A 229 15.35 13.46 -3.26
N HIS A 230 16.29 12.98 -2.46
CA HIS A 230 16.09 11.86 -1.55
C HIS A 230 16.55 12.21 -0.13
N ARG A 231 15.65 12.06 0.85
CA ARG A 231 15.98 12.12 2.28
C ARG A 231 15.63 10.80 2.94
N CYS A 232 16.59 10.15 3.59
CA CYS A 232 16.33 8.92 4.33
C CYS A 232 16.84 8.97 5.77
N HIS A 233 16.03 8.43 6.68
CA HIS A 233 16.43 8.07 8.04
C HIS A 233 16.21 6.57 8.21
N GLN A 234 17.25 5.81 8.55
CA GLN A 234 17.08 4.38 8.82
C GLN A 234 17.73 3.98 10.15
N THR A 235 17.10 3.02 10.79
CA THR A 235 17.58 2.40 12.02
C THR A 235 17.49 0.89 11.86
N ASP A 236 18.63 0.24 11.70
CA ASP A 236 18.72 -1.17 11.38
C ASP A 236 19.29 -1.97 12.54
N LYS A 237 18.62 -3.07 12.89
CA LYS A 237 19.11 -4.09 13.81
C LYS A 237 19.14 -5.44 13.09
N GLY A 238 20.32 -5.95 12.76
CA GLY A 238 20.49 -7.20 12.02
C GLY A 238 21.31 -7.00 10.75
N VAL A 239 20.81 -7.49 9.61
CA VAL A 239 21.49 -7.42 8.32
C VAL A 239 20.74 -6.48 7.38
N HIS A 240 21.40 -5.42 6.95
CA HIS A 240 20.85 -4.48 5.98
C HIS A 240 21.71 -4.39 4.72
N ARG A 241 21.08 -4.49 3.55
CA ARG A 241 21.70 -4.20 2.25
C ARG A 241 20.93 -3.13 1.50
N CYS A 242 21.59 -2.03 1.16
CA CYS A 242 20.99 -0.97 0.36
C CYS A 242 21.75 -0.70 -0.95
N HIS A 243 20.99 -0.47 -2.01
CA HIS A 243 21.48 0.02 -3.29
C HIS A 243 20.70 1.27 -3.65
N GLN A 244 21.39 2.39 -3.81
CA GLN A 244 20.76 3.69 -4.04
C GLN A 244 21.41 4.40 -5.23
N THR A 245 20.57 4.98 -6.08
CA THR A 245 21.00 5.88 -7.14
C THR A 245 20.20 7.16 -7.06
N VAL A 246 20.88 8.29 -6.84
CA VAL A 246 20.25 9.60 -6.72
C VAL A 246 20.88 10.58 -7.70
N LYS A 247 20.05 11.29 -8.47
CA LYS A 247 20.54 12.19 -9.51
C LYS A 247 20.87 13.61 -9.03
N VAL A 248 20.11 14.15 -8.08
CA VAL A 248 20.20 15.58 -7.71
C VAL A 248 20.75 15.76 -6.30
N MET A 249 19.99 15.33 -5.29
CA MET A 249 20.40 15.51 -3.89
C MET A 249 20.06 14.28 -3.06
N HIS A 250 21.03 13.81 -2.28
CA HIS A 250 20.83 12.75 -1.30
C HIS A 250 21.26 13.20 0.09
N ARG A 251 20.33 13.13 1.06
CA ARG A 251 20.64 13.28 2.49
C ARG A 251 20.25 12.01 3.24
N CYS A 252 21.21 11.38 3.92
CA CYS A 252 20.94 10.18 4.72
C CYS A 252 21.41 10.29 6.17
N HIS A 253 20.59 9.80 7.09
CA HIS A 253 20.99 9.53 8.47
C HIS A 253 20.72 8.07 8.82
N GLN A 254 21.74 7.40 9.36
CA GLN A 254 21.79 5.96 9.49
C GLN A 254 22.30 5.56 10.86
N ILE A 255 21.54 4.70 11.55
CA ILE A 255 21.95 4.06 12.80
C ILE A 255 21.89 2.55 12.60
N VAL A 256 23.04 1.89 12.64
CA VAL A 256 23.15 0.45 12.35
C VAL A 256 23.67 -0.28 13.58
N LYS A 257 23.00 -1.38 13.94
CA LYS A 257 23.51 -2.41 14.86
C LYS A 257 23.51 -3.77 14.16
N GLY A 258 24.68 -4.30 13.82
CA GLY A 258 24.83 -5.55 13.08
C GLY A 258 25.64 -5.38 11.81
N VAL A 259 25.16 -5.92 10.68
CA VAL A 259 25.85 -5.90 9.39
C VAL A 259 25.13 -4.96 8.42
N HIS A 260 25.87 -4.00 7.86
CA HIS A 260 25.34 -3.09 6.85
C HIS A 260 26.24 -3.06 5.61
N LYS A 261 25.64 -3.32 4.44
CA LYS A 261 26.29 -3.20 3.15
C LYS A 261 25.56 -2.18 2.27
N CYS A 262 26.22 -1.09 1.90
CA CYS A 262 25.63 -0.07 1.05
C CYS A 262 26.40 0.14 -0.26
N HIS A 263 25.65 0.34 -1.34
CA HIS A 263 26.16 0.78 -2.63
C HIS A 263 25.39 2.03 -3.04
N GLN A 264 26.10 3.14 -3.23
CA GLN A 264 25.50 4.43 -3.54
C GLN A 264 26.14 5.06 -4.78
N THR A 265 25.30 5.61 -5.64
CA THR A 265 25.72 6.43 -6.79
C THR A 265 24.95 7.75 -6.77
N ASN A 266 25.66 8.84 -6.49
CA ASN A 266 25.09 10.17 -6.41
C ASN A 266 25.70 11.07 -7.49
N LYS A 267 24.87 11.60 -8.39
CA LYS A 267 25.34 12.49 -9.47
C LYS A 267 25.35 13.97 -9.09
N GLY A 268 24.82 14.35 -7.94
CA GLY A 268 24.80 15.72 -7.45
C GLY A 268 25.33 15.81 -6.03
N VAL A 269 24.60 16.45 -5.13
CA VAL A 269 25.00 16.66 -3.73
C VAL A 269 24.69 15.44 -2.87
N HIS A 270 25.66 15.02 -2.05
CA HIS A 270 25.51 13.96 -1.08
C HIS A 270 25.90 14.42 0.33
N GLN A 271 25.00 14.24 1.30
CA GLN A 271 25.26 14.48 2.72
C GLN A 271 24.88 13.25 3.55
N CYS A 272 25.80 12.73 4.35
CA CYS A 272 25.58 11.54 5.18
C CYS A 272 25.98 11.70 6.65
N HIS A 273 25.18 11.10 7.54
CA HIS A 273 25.48 10.93 8.96
C HIS A 273 25.28 9.47 9.38
N HIS A 274 26.36 8.79 9.74
CA HIS A 274 26.37 7.36 10.07
C HIS A 274 26.81 7.12 11.52
N THR A 275 26.08 6.24 12.21
CA THR A 275 26.50 5.64 13.48
C THR A 275 26.40 4.13 13.38
N VAL A 276 27.52 3.43 13.39
CA VAL A 276 27.54 1.97 13.18
C VAL A 276 28.14 1.26 14.39
N LYS A 277 27.43 0.22 14.88
CA LYS A 277 27.95 -0.78 15.82
C LYS A 277 27.92 -2.15 15.15
N GLY A 278 29.08 -2.71 14.83
CA GLY A 278 29.20 -3.99 14.10
C GLY A 278 30.02 -3.90 12.83
N VAL A 279 29.53 -4.46 11.72
CA VAL A 279 30.24 -4.52 10.43
C VAL A 279 29.60 -3.56 9.44
N HIS A 280 30.39 -2.63 8.90
CA HIS A 280 29.98 -1.69 7.87
C HIS A 280 30.83 -1.83 6.61
N ARG A 281 30.19 -2.10 5.47
CA ARG A 281 30.84 -2.06 4.16
C ARG A 281 30.13 -1.11 3.21
N CYS A 282 30.82 -0.06 2.74
CA CYS A 282 30.26 0.87 1.77
C CYS A 282 31.06 0.96 0.47
N HIS A 283 30.34 1.20 -0.62
CA HIS A 283 30.90 1.63 -1.89
C HIS A 283 30.10 2.82 -2.40
N GLN A 284 30.76 3.97 -2.55
CA GLN A 284 30.13 5.22 -2.93
C GLN A 284 30.79 5.81 -4.18
N THR A 285 29.96 6.28 -5.09
CA THR A 285 30.37 7.03 -6.29
C THR A 285 29.69 8.38 -6.28
N VAL A 286 30.46 9.46 -6.20
CA VAL A 286 29.93 10.84 -6.12
C VAL A 286 30.60 11.70 -7.18
N LYS A 287 29.81 12.55 -7.86
CA LYS A 287 30.31 13.37 -8.97
C LYS A 287 30.52 14.84 -8.66
N VAL A 288 29.86 15.38 -7.63
CA VAL A 288 29.85 16.83 -7.39
C VAL A 288 30.27 17.12 -5.95
N VAL A 289 29.33 17.15 -5.00
CA VAL A 289 29.63 17.51 -3.60
C VAL A 289 29.39 16.31 -2.70
N HIS A 290 30.35 16.05 -1.81
CA HIS A 290 30.27 14.97 -0.82
C HIS A 290 30.63 15.47 0.58
N THR A 291 29.70 15.31 1.54
CA THR A 291 29.96 15.55 2.97
C THR A 291 29.49 14.35 3.77
N CYS A 292 30.35 13.79 4.61
CA CYS A 292 29.99 12.65 5.46
C CYS A 292 30.55 12.78 6.87
N HIS A 293 29.72 12.48 7.86
CA HIS A 293 30.12 12.32 9.25
C HIS A 293 29.84 10.89 9.68
N GLN A 294 30.83 10.27 10.33
CA GLN A 294 30.75 8.85 10.70
C GLN A 294 31.30 8.61 12.10
N THR A 295 30.62 7.74 12.85
CA THR A 295 31.06 7.22 14.14
C THR A 295 30.90 5.71 14.14
N ASP A 296 32.00 4.98 14.23
CA ASP A 296 32.00 3.52 14.13
C ASP A 296 32.55 2.86 15.41
N LYS A 297 31.88 1.78 15.83
CA LYS A 297 32.36 0.84 16.85
C LYS A 297 32.27 -0.57 16.27
N GLY A 298 33.36 -1.05 15.67
CA GLY A 298 33.46 -2.35 15.02
C GLY A 298 34.27 -2.30 13.72
N VAL A 299 34.01 -3.23 12.80
CA VAL A 299 34.74 -3.35 11.55
C VAL A 299 34.14 -2.44 10.49
N HIS A 300 34.96 -1.55 9.94
CA HIS A 300 34.55 -0.60 8.90
C HIS A 300 35.41 -0.76 7.64
N ARG A 301 34.77 -0.81 6.47
CA ARG A 301 35.43 -0.73 5.16
C ARG A 301 34.62 0.10 4.17
N CYS A 302 35.16 1.23 3.72
CA CYS A 302 34.51 2.09 2.74
C CYS A 302 35.40 2.39 1.54
N HIS A 303 34.83 2.27 0.34
CA HIS A 303 35.45 2.70 -0.91
C HIS A 303 34.68 3.90 -1.47
N HIS A 304 35.39 5.00 -1.71
CA HIS A 304 34.84 6.20 -2.30
C HIS A 304 35.51 6.46 -3.65
N THR A 305 34.71 6.69 -4.68
CA THR A 305 35.18 7.16 -5.98
C THR A 305 34.54 8.50 -6.27
N ALA A 306 35.34 9.56 -6.18
CA ALA A 306 34.93 10.89 -6.62
C ALA A 306 35.40 11.10 -8.06
N LYS A 307 34.48 11.45 -8.97
CA LYS A 307 34.86 11.95 -10.30
C LYS A 307 34.46 13.42 -10.33
N ALA A 308 35.43 14.32 -10.18
CA ALA A 308 35.20 15.74 -10.41
C ALA A 308 34.70 15.93 -11.85
N VAL A 309 33.51 16.52 -12.01
CA VAL A 309 33.13 17.11 -13.28
C VAL A 309 33.65 18.54 -13.20
N HIS A 310 34.80 18.80 -13.83
CA HIS A 310 35.14 20.17 -14.21
C HIS A 310 34.02 20.65 -15.14
N MET A 311 33.30 21.69 -14.72
CA MET A 311 32.48 22.48 -15.63
C MET A 311 33.39 23.38 -16.44
#